data_AF-A0A426V3H4-F1
#
_entry.id   AF-A0A426V3H4-F1
#
_cell.length_a   1.000
_cell.length_b   1.000
_cell.length_c   1.000
_cell.angle_alpha   90.00
_cell.angle_beta   90.00
_cell.angle_gamma   90.00
#
_symmetry.space_group_name_H-M   'P 1'
#
loop_
_entity.id
_entity.type
_entity.pdbx_description
1 polymer ?
#
loop_
_entity_poly.entity_id
_entity_poly.type
_entity_poly.pdbx_seq_one_letter_code
_entity_poly.pdbx_strand_id
1 'polypeptide(L)' 'MSDAPNPGALAARLKPSEDADDVAAEVEEALARLEALPDLAVTEHVAVFEGVQQRLSEILSNVDDA' A
#
# COMPACT_ATOMS: atom_id res chain seq x y z
N MET A 1 -34.23 -13.26 27.87
CA MET A 1 -33.13 -13.89 27.11
C MET A 1 -33.65 -14.31 25.74
N SER A 2 -33.69 -13.41 24.78
CA SER A 2 -33.87 -13.73 23.35
C SER A 2 -33.33 -12.55 22.55
N ASP A 3 -32.02 -12.38 22.62
CA ASP A 3 -31.27 -11.47 21.75
C ASP A 3 -30.85 -12.26 20.50
N ALA A 4 -31.84 -12.79 19.79
CA ALA A 4 -31.60 -13.42 18.50
C ALA A 4 -31.49 -12.29 17.47
N PRO A 5 -30.39 -12.19 16.69
CA PRO A 5 -30.27 -11.17 15.68
C PRO A 5 -31.41 -11.33 14.68
N ASN A 6 -32.35 -10.39 14.68
CA ASN A 6 -33.45 -10.40 13.72
C ASN A 6 -32.93 -9.87 12.37
N PRO A 7 -33.48 -10.33 11.25
CA PRO A 7 -33.02 -9.94 9.91
C PRO A 7 -33.11 -8.42 9.65
N GLY A 8 -34.01 -7.71 10.33
CA GLY A 8 -34.08 -6.24 10.29
C GLY A 8 -32.85 -5.55 10.91
N ALA A 9 -32.31 -6.11 12.01
CA ALA A 9 -31.10 -5.63 12.66
C ALA A 9 -29.84 -5.87 11.78
N LEU A 10 -29.82 -6.96 11.01
CA LEU A 10 -28.77 -7.22 10.03
C LEU A 10 -28.89 -6.27 8.83
N ALA A 11 -30.09 -6.06 8.29
CA ALA A 11 -30.32 -5.13 7.18
C ALA A 11 -29.98 -3.68 7.53
N ALA A 12 -30.21 -3.26 8.78
CA ALA A 12 -29.83 -1.93 9.27
C ALA A 12 -28.31 -1.73 9.35
N ARG A 13 -27.55 -2.79 9.67
CA ARG A 13 -26.07 -2.78 9.68
C ARG A 13 -25.45 -2.89 8.29
N LEU A 14 -26.18 -3.49 7.34
CA LEU A 14 -25.78 -3.66 5.94
C LEU A 14 -26.23 -2.49 5.05
N LYS A 15 -26.96 -1.51 5.59
CA LYS A 15 -27.14 -0.24 4.87
C LYS A 15 -25.74 0.31 4.61
N PRO A 16 -25.43 0.70 3.36
CA PRO A 16 -24.23 1.49 3.09
C PRO A 16 -24.23 2.64 4.09
N SER A 17 -23.19 2.76 4.91
CA SER A 17 -23.10 3.98 5.72
C SER A 17 -22.95 5.13 4.74
N GLU A 18 -23.62 6.25 5.02
CA GLU A 18 -23.52 7.46 4.20
C GLU A 18 -22.06 7.96 4.13
N ASP A 19 -21.17 7.40 4.96
CA ASP A 19 -19.74 7.67 5.03
C ASP A 19 -18.91 6.91 3.98
N ALA A 20 -19.49 6.04 3.15
CA ALA A 20 -18.70 5.32 2.12
C ALA A 20 -18.13 6.29 1.06
N ASP A 21 -18.89 7.33 0.73
CA ASP A 21 -18.43 8.42 -0.15
C ASP A 21 -17.38 9.30 0.55
N ASP A 22 -17.51 9.49 1.88
CA ASP A 22 -16.54 10.24 2.69
C ASP A 22 -15.20 9.49 2.79
N VAL A 23 -15.22 8.17 2.99
CA VAL A 23 -14.02 7.32 3.00
C VAL A 23 -13.32 7.35 1.64
N ALA A 24 -14.07 7.35 0.53
CA ALA A 24 -13.47 7.45 -0.79
C ALA A 24 -12.75 8.79 -1.00
N ALA A 25 -13.37 9.89 -0.57
CA ALA A 25 -12.76 11.23 -0.62
C ALA A 25 -11.52 11.35 0.29
N GLU A 26 -11.57 10.80 1.50
CA GLU A 26 -10.43 10.76 2.43
C GLU A 26 -9.25 9.96 1.87
N VAL A 27 -9.52 8.83 1.21
CA VAL A 27 -8.50 8.00 0.56
C VAL A 27 -7.88 8.74 -0.62
N GLU A 28 -8.68 9.37 -1.47
CA GLU A 28 -8.19 10.14 -2.62
C GLU A 28 -7.32 11.32 -2.15
N GLU A 29 -7.74 12.03 -1.10
CA GLU A 29 -6.94 13.10 -0.50
C GLU A 29 -5.62 12.59 0.09
N ALA A 30 -5.64 11.45 0.78
CA ALA A 30 -4.43 10.84 1.33
C ALA A 30 -3.43 10.42 0.23
N LEU A 31 -3.93 9.86 -0.88
CA LEU A 31 -3.11 9.49 -2.04
C LEU A 31 -2.53 10.72 -2.74
N ALA A 32 -3.33 11.76 -2.95
CA ALA A 32 -2.85 13.02 -3.53
C ALA A 32 -1.74 13.67 -2.68
N ARG A 33 -1.87 13.61 -1.35
CA ARG A 33 -0.81 14.08 -0.43
C ARG A 33 0.46 13.23 -0.52
N LEU A 34 0.33 11.92 -0.73
CA LEU A 34 1.47 11.01 -0.91
C LEU A 34 2.19 11.28 -2.24
N GLU A 35 1.45 11.48 -3.33
CA GLU A 35 2.00 11.85 -4.65
C GLU A 35 2.67 13.22 -4.66
N ALA A 36 2.17 14.16 -3.84
CA ALA A 36 2.75 15.49 -3.69
C ALA A 36 4.01 15.52 -2.81
N LEU A 37 4.37 14.41 -2.14
CA LEU A 37 5.62 14.36 -1.40
C LEU A 37 6.78 14.47 -2.39
N PRO A 38 7.75 15.36 -2.14
CA PRO A 38 8.93 15.43 -2.97
C PRO A 38 9.66 14.09 -2.90
N ASP A 39 10.16 13.61 -4.04
CA ASP A 39 11.07 12.47 -4.07
C ASP A 39 12.22 12.76 -3.09
N LEU A 40 12.26 11.99 -1.98
CA LEU A 40 13.37 12.10 -1.07
C LEU A 40 14.62 11.68 -1.85
N ALA A 41 15.63 12.53 -1.82
CA ALA A 41 16.93 12.17 -2.36
C ALA A 41 17.34 10.83 -1.74
N VAL A 42 17.48 9.81 -2.59
CA VAL A 42 18.04 8.53 -2.19
C VAL A 42 19.38 8.84 -1.56
N THR A 43 19.50 8.55 -0.27
CA THR A 43 20.73 8.82 0.46
C THR A 43 21.87 8.06 -0.20
N GLU A 44 23.04 8.68 -0.31
CA GLU A 44 24.19 8.17 -1.08
C GLU A 44 24.54 6.71 -0.76
N HIS A 45 24.28 6.27 0.48
CA HIS A 45 24.48 4.89 0.91
C HIS A 45 23.53 3.87 0.26
N VAL A 46 22.27 4.23 -0.04
CA VAL A 46 21.31 3.33 -0.72
C VAL A 46 21.69 3.13 -2.20
N ALA A 47 22.17 4.19 -2.87
CA ALA A 47 22.67 4.07 -4.25
C ALA A 47 23.88 3.12 -4.34
N VAL A 48 24.73 3.09 -3.31
CA VAL A 48 25.83 2.12 -3.20
C VAL A 48 25.29 0.69 -3.05
N PHE A 49 24.23 0.47 -2.28
CA PHE A 49 23.61 -0.85 -2.13
C PHE A 49 23.04 -1.38 -3.45
N GLU A 50 22.33 -0.54 -4.21
CA GLU A 50 21.80 -0.92 -5.53
C GLU A 50 22.93 -1.28 -6.51
N GLY A 51 24.02 -0.48 -6.52
CA GLY A 51 25.19 -0.76 -7.36
C GLY A 51 25.93 -2.04 -6.98
N VAL A 52 26.01 -2.36 -5.67
CA VAL A 52 26.58 -3.62 -5.19
C VAL A 52 25.69 -4.80 -5.58
N GLN A 53 24.37 -4.67 -5.45
CA GLN A 53 23.42 -5.71 -5.85
C GLN A 53 23.50 -6.00 -7.34
N GLN A 54 23.51 -4.98 -8.19
CA GLN A 54 23.63 -5.14 -9.64
C GLN A 54 24.92 -5.87 -10.03
N ARG A 55 26.06 -5.46 -9.47
CA ARG A 55 27.36 -6.13 -9.72
C ARG A 55 27.38 -7.57 -9.23
N LEU A 56 26.77 -7.85 -8.08
CA LEU A 56 26.70 -9.21 -7.54
C LEU A 56 25.85 -10.11 -8.44
N SER A 57 24.72 -9.61 -8.95
CA SER A 57 23.89 -10.32 -9.92
C SER A 57 24.63 -10.61 -11.22
N GLU A 58 25.40 -9.66 -11.76
CA GLU A 58 26.23 -9.88 -12.95
C GLU A 58 27.30 -10.96 -12.73
N ILE A 59 27.98 -10.92 -11.58
CA ILE A 59 29.01 -11.92 -11.23
C ILE A 59 28.39 -13.32 -11.13
N LEU A 60 27.25 -13.45 -10.44
CA LEU A 60 26.59 -14.74 -10.26
C LEU A 60 26.04 -15.29 -11.58
N SER A 61 25.48 -14.44 -12.45
CA SER A 61 25.02 -14.85 -13.78
C SER A 61 26.17 -15.41 -14.63
N ASN A 62 27.33 -14.75 -14.61
CA ASN A 62 28.51 -15.20 -15.36
C ASN A 62 29.11 -16.51 -14.82
N VAL A 63 28.88 -16.83 -13.55
CA VAL A 63 29.31 -18.10 -12.94
C VAL A 63 28.35 -19.24 -13.31
N ASP A 64 27.04 -18.96 -13.41
CA ASP A 64 26.04 -19.95 -13.84
C ASP A 64 26.15 -20.28 -15.36
N ASP A 65 26.65 -19.34 -16.18
CA ASP A 65 26.82 -19.51 -17.63
C ASP A 65 28.11 -20.26 -18.04
N ALA A 66 29.05 -20.53 -17.11
CA ALA A 66 30.37 -21.12 -17.37
C ALA A 66 30.50 -22.61 -16.98
#